data_AF-A0AAW5DAQ0-F1
#
_entry.id   AF-A0AAW5DAQ0-F1
#
_cell.length_a   1.000
_cell.length_b   1.000
_cell.length_c   1.000
_cell.angle_alpha   90.00
_cell.angle_beta   90.00
_cell.angle_gamma   90.00
#
_symmetry.space_group_name_H-M   'P 1'
#
loop_
_entity.id
_entity.type
_entity.pdbx_description
1 polymer ?
#
loop_
_entity_poly.entity_id
_entity_poly.type
_entity_poly.pdbx_seq_one_letter_code
_entity_poly.pdbx_strand_id
1 'polypeptide(L)'
;MQEVILKLGGEGETLSLIGTRGTDGLRKYHIQTSSEALLELLSESDRLPSSKQQRQIKVSSWKKACDLLEQYPSWYKLHPIEIHPDFASKIHKLFSTKNDSSIHHNKIKDIFRPDNTSNTDTKLHVNTQLNSISIDKIKELYEQYYALIKLEIEEFGVKATEVRHLIGRIGEFYCALKVGGALASRANQHGFDVISKHGKTISVKATAQVNGFVAISASTANLADELMLIQYTAGKLNIVYYGSMEPALDSARHYPEKMKFELEIGSARKLESYKPKVSD
;
A
#
# COMPACT_ATOMS: atom_id res chain seq x y z
N MET A 1 25.82 -23.60 -13.10
CA MET A 1 25.77 -22.12 -13.17
C MET A 1 24.39 -21.66 -12.70
N GLN A 2 24.31 -20.56 -11.94
CA GLN A 2 23.03 -19.96 -11.55
C GLN A 2 22.63 -18.89 -12.56
N GLU A 3 21.36 -18.90 -12.97
CA GLU A 3 20.76 -18.02 -13.98
C GLU A 3 19.46 -17.46 -13.40
N VAL A 4 19.24 -16.15 -13.55
CA VAL A 4 17.95 -15.53 -13.21
C VAL A 4 16.97 -15.86 -14.33
N ILE A 5 15.85 -16.51 -13.99
CA ILE A 5 14.82 -16.88 -14.97
C ILE A 5 13.74 -15.80 -15.08
N LEU A 6 13.33 -15.28 -13.92
CA LEU A 6 12.34 -14.22 -13.82
C LEU A 6 12.67 -13.36 -12.61
N LYS A 7 12.72 -12.05 -12.79
CA LYS A 7 12.88 -11.08 -11.70
C LYS A 7 11.72 -10.10 -11.75
N LEU A 8 11.03 -9.95 -10.63
CA LEU A 8 9.83 -9.11 -10.49
C LEU A 8 10.03 -8.10 -9.36
N GLY A 9 9.52 -6.88 -9.50
CA GLY A 9 9.52 -5.87 -8.43
C GLY A 9 9.92 -4.45 -8.88
N GLY A 10 10.61 -3.72 -7.99
CA GLY A 10 11.06 -2.33 -8.20
C GLY A 10 12.30 -1.97 -7.38
N GLU A 11 12.58 -0.67 -7.21
CA GLU A 11 13.76 -0.14 -6.48
C GLU A 11 13.75 -0.52 -4.98
N GLY A 12 14.22 -1.73 -4.67
CA GLY A 12 14.49 -2.20 -3.30
C GLY A 12 13.94 -3.60 -2.99
N GLU A 13 12.81 -3.99 -3.57
CA GLU A 13 12.15 -5.27 -3.30
C GLU A 13 12.02 -6.10 -4.57
N THR A 14 12.62 -7.29 -4.56
CA THR A 14 12.63 -8.19 -5.71
C THR A 14 12.24 -9.60 -5.33
N LEU A 15 11.39 -10.20 -6.17
CA LEU A 15 11.05 -11.61 -6.18
C LEU A 15 11.70 -12.23 -7.42
N SER A 16 12.65 -13.15 -7.21
CA SER A 16 13.43 -13.74 -8.30
C SER A 16 13.26 -15.26 -8.34
N LEU A 17 12.91 -15.81 -9.50
CA LEU A 17 12.99 -17.24 -9.79
C LEU A 17 14.37 -17.54 -10.38
N ILE A 18 15.15 -18.36 -9.69
CA ILE A 18 16.53 -18.68 -10.06
C ILE A 18 16.62 -20.14 -10.53
N GLY A 19 17.21 -20.34 -11.71
CA GLY A 19 17.58 -21.64 -12.25
C GLY A 19 19.03 -21.97 -11.94
N THR A 20 19.32 -23.19 -11.52
CA THR A 20 20.69 -23.73 -11.42
C THR A 20 20.83 -24.87 -12.40
N ARG A 21 21.68 -24.69 -13.42
CA ARG A 21 22.00 -25.73 -14.39
C ARG A 21 23.06 -26.68 -13.83
N GLY A 22 22.70 -27.96 -13.73
CA GLY A 22 23.61 -29.08 -13.43
C GLY A 22 24.47 -29.49 -14.62
N THR A 23 25.47 -30.33 -14.37
CA THR A 23 26.42 -30.85 -15.38
C THR A 23 25.77 -31.83 -16.36
N ASP A 24 24.62 -32.40 -15.98
CA ASP A 24 23.75 -33.29 -16.75
C ASP A 24 22.67 -32.53 -17.56
N GLY A 25 22.66 -31.19 -17.49
CA GLY A 25 21.62 -30.36 -18.11
C GLY A 25 20.33 -30.25 -17.30
N LEU A 26 20.20 -30.95 -16.16
CA LEU A 26 19.04 -30.81 -15.28
C LEU A 26 19.07 -29.43 -14.60
N ARG A 27 17.94 -28.70 -14.71
CA ARG A 27 17.76 -27.39 -14.09
C ARG A 27 17.00 -27.54 -12.76
N LYS A 28 17.59 -27.06 -11.66
CA LYS A 28 16.91 -26.91 -10.36
C LYS A 28 16.46 -25.46 -10.18
N TYR A 29 15.24 -25.24 -9.73
CA TYR A 29 14.62 -23.93 -9.58
C TYR A 29 14.40 -23.61 -8.11
N HIS A 30 14.55 -22.36 -7.71
CA HIS A 30 14.21 -21.88 -6.37
C HIS A 30 13.84 -20.40 -6.43
N ILE A 31 13.12 -19.94 -5.40
CA ILE A 31 12.81 -18.52 -5.21
C ILE A 31 13.88 -17.87 -4.35
N GLN A 32 14.27 -16.66 -4.74
CA GLN A 32 15.13 -15.77 -3.97
C GLN A 32 14.41 -14.42 -3.81
N THR A 33 14.24 -13.98 -2.58
CA THR A 33 13.69 -12.66 -2.23
C THR A 33 14.79 -11.79 -1.61
N SER A 34 14.73 -10.47 -1.83
CA SER A 34 15.68 -9.50 -1.29
C SER A 34 15.24 -8.83 0.02
N SER A 35 14.10 -9.22 0.60
CA SER A 35 13.51 -8.57 1.78
C SER A 35 12.92 -9.57 2.77
N GLU A 36 13.12 -9.30 4.07
CA GLU A 36 12.45 -9.97 5.19
C GLU A 36 10.94 -9.63 5.24
N ALA A 37 10.50 -8.53 4.62
CA ALA A 37 9.10 -8.09 4.57
C ALA A 37 8.23 -8.93 3.61
N LEU A 38 8.83 -9.60 2.62
CA LEU A 38 8.11 -10.51 1.71
C LEU A 38 7.78 -11.87 2.35
N LEU A 39 8.42 -12.21 3.47
CA LEU A 39 8.08 -13.40 4.27
C LEU A 39 6.76 -13.23 5.03
N GLU A 40 6.36 -11.98 5.29
CA GLU A 40 5.10 -11.61 5.94
C GLU A 40 3.88 -11.76 5.02
N LEU A 41 4.09 -11.94 3.70
CA LEU A 41 3.03 -12.20 2.71
C LEU A 41 2.68 -13.69 2.55
N LEU A 42 3.32 -14.57 3.33
CA LEU A 42 2.94 -15.97 3.42
C LEU A 42 1.71 -16.12 4.34
N SER A 43 0.76 -16.99 3.97
CA SER A 43 -0.40 -17.28 4.82
C SER A 43 0.06 -17.94 6.14
N GLU A 44 -0.55 -17.56 7.26
CA GLU A 44 -0.25 -18.12 8.60
C GLU A 44 -0.32 -19.66 8.64
N SER A 45 -1.14 -20.26 7.78
CA SER A 45 -1.33 -21.70 7.63
C SER A 45 -0.21 -22.43 6.87
N ASP A 46 0.65 -21.70 6.14
CA ASP A 46 1.77 -22.23 5.36
C ASP A 46 3.14 -21.87 5.97
N ARG A 47 3.16 -21.51 7.26
CA ARG A 47 4.40 -21.21 8.00
C ARG A 47 5.35 -22.42 7.98
N LEU A 48 6.21 -22.46 6.97
CA LEU A 48 7.39 -23.31 6.91
C LEU A 48 8.35 -22.91 8.04
N PRO A 49 9.12 -23.87 8.60
CA PRO A 49 9.96 -23.64 9.76
C PRO A 49 10.99 -22.52 9.51
N SER A 50 11.16 -21.71 10.55
CA SER A 50 12.06 -20.56 10.77
C SER A 50 13.17 -20.29 9.73
N SER A 51 13.32 -18.99 9.43
CA SER A 51 14.17 -18.26 8.47
C SER A 51 15.64 -18.64 8.29
N LYS A 52 16.18 -19.66 8.98
CA LYS A 52 17.48 -20.26 8.66
C LYS A 52 17.39 -21.49 7.75
N GLN A 53 16.19 -22.08 7.58
CA GLN A 53 15.96 -23.27 6.75
C GLN A 53 15.42 -22.98 5.34
N GLN A 54 15.02 -21.74 5.03
CA GLN A 54 14.63 -21.32 3.66
C GLN A 54 15.80 -21.24 2.66
N ARG A 55 16.99 -21.72 3.06
CA ARG A 55 17.98 -22.15 2.07
C ARG A 55 17.42 -23.37 1.33
N GLN A 56 16.84 -23.08 0.17
CA GLN A 56 16.80 -23.93 -1.02
C GLN A 56 15.72 -25.04 -1.07
N ILE A 57 14.42 -24.68 -1.07
CA ILE A 57 13.44 -25.56 -1.73
C ILE A 57 13.76 -25.53 -3.24
N LYS A 58 14.61 -26.46 -3.65
CA LYS A 58 15.03 -26.66 -5.03
C LYS A 58 14.08 -27.66 -5.69
N VAL A 59 13.31 -27.20 -6.64
CA VAL A 59 12.43 -28.05 -7.44
C VAL A 59 13.08 -28.39 -8.78
N SER A 60 12.84 -29.57 -9.32
CA SER A 60 13.49 -30.05 -10.54
C SER A 60 12.66 -29.91 -11.81
N SER A 61 11.45 -29.34 -11.72
CA SER A 61 10.54 -29.18 -12.87
C SER A 61 9.98 -27.76 -12.95
N TRP A 62 9.72 -27.31 -14.18
CA TRP A 62 9.11 -26.01 -14.44
C TRP A 62 7.72 -25.88 -13.79
N LYS A 63 6.92 -26.95 -13.79
CA LYS A 63 5.60 -26.95 -13.14
C LYS A 63 5.71 -26.64 -11.64
N LYS A 64 6.60 -27.36 -10.94
CA LYS A 64 6.87 -27.10 -9.52
C LYS A 64 7.48 -25.71 -9.29
N ALA A 65 8.23 -25.18 -10.26
CA ALA A 65 8.76 -23.82 -10.19
C ALA A 65 7.66 -22.76 -10.28
N CYS A 66 6.63 -22.98 -11.11
CA CYS A 66 5.42 -22.14 -11.10
C CYS A 66 4.68 -22.26 -9.77
N ASP A 67 4.55 -23.47 -9.23
CA ASP A 67 3.89 -23.69 -7.93
C ASP A 67 4.60 -22.92 -6.79
N LEU A 68 5.92 -22.73 -6.87
CA LEU A 68 6.67 -21.87 -5.94
C LEU A 68 6.31 -20.38 -6.08
N LEU A 69 6.02 -19.89 -7.29
CA LEU A 69 5.58 -18.49 -7.49
C LEU A 69 4.17 -18.28 -6.96
N GLU A 70 3.29 -19.27 -7.09
CA GLU A 70 1.91 -19.21 -6.58
C GLU A 70 1.83 -19.10 -5.05
N GLN A 71 2.91 -19.39 -4.32
CA GLN A 71 3.01 -19.14 -2.87
C GLN A 71 3.00 -17.65 -2.52
N TYR A 72 3.21 -16.76 -3.50
CA TYR A 72 3.20 -15.31 -3.33
C TYR A 72 1.92 -14.72 -3.97
N PRO A 73 0.91 -14.37 -3.16
CA PRO A 73 -0.34 -13.80 -3.67
C PRO A 73 -0.06 -12.54 -4.49
N SER A 74 -0.67 -12.44 -5.69
CA SER A 74 -0.50 -11.31 -6.60
C SER A 74 0.89 -11.12 -7.22
N TRP A 75 1.77 -12.13 -7.21
CA TRP A 75 3.09 -12.05 -7.89
C TRP A 75 2.99 -11.58 -9.35
N TYR A 76 1.91 -11.96 -10.06
CA TYR A 76 1.65 -11.60 -11.45
C TYR A 76 1.32 -10.11 -11.69
N LYS A 77 1.13 -9.33 -10.61
CA LYS A 77 0.95 -7.87 -10.68
C LYS A 77 2.26 -7.12 -10.56
N LEU A 78 3.33 -7.77 -10.14
CA LEU A 78 4.65 -7.16 -10.02
C LEU A 78 5.25 -6.89 -11.39
N HIS A 79 5.95 -5.77 -11.53
CA HIS A 79 6.59 -5.39 -12.78
C HIS A 79 7.74 -6.37 -13.11
N PRO A 80 7.78 -6.97 -14.31
CA PRO A 80 8.91 -7.78 -14.73
C PRO A 80 10.14 -6.90 -14.99
N ILE A 81 11.20 -7.12 -14.20
CA ILE A 81 12.50 -6.45 -14.34
C ILE A 81 13.38 -7.22 -15.34
N GLU A 82 13.38 -8.56 -15.25
CA GLU A 82 14.25 -9.41 -16.08
C GLU A 82 13.54 -10.73 -16.40
N ILE A 83 13.64 -11.17 -17.65
CA ILE A 83 13.08 -12.43 -18.15
C ILE A 83 14.16 -13.14 -18.96
N HIS A 84 14.45 -14.39 -18.60
CA HIS A 84 15.42 -15.18 -19.34
C HIS A 84 14.89 -15.56 -20.74
N PRO A 85 15.69 -15.40 -21.82
CA PRO A 85 15.24 -15.65 -23.20
C PRO A 85 14.62 -17.05 -23.41
N ASP A 86 15.28 -18.12 -22.94
CA ASP A 86 14.77 -19.51 -23.03
C ASP A 86 13.37 -19.73 -22.42
N PHE A 87 12.94 -18.84 -21.51
CA PHE A 87 11.72 -18.97 -20.73
C PHE A 87 10.66 -17.92 -21.09
N ALA A 88 10.97 -16.97 -21.97
CA ALA A 88 10.09 -15.85 -22.30
C ALA A 88 8.67 -16.32 -22.69
N SER A 89 8.55 -17.24 -23.66
CA SER A 89 7.23 -17.74 -24.10
C SER A 89 6.43 -18.45 -22.99
N LYS A 90 7.13 -19.16 -22.09
CA LYS A 90 6.48 -19.85 -20.96
C LYS A 90 5.99 -18.86 -19.91
N ILE A 91 6.78 -17.82 -19.64
CA ILE A 91 6.46 -16.76 -18.69
C ILE A 91 5.31 -15.91 -19.23
N HIS A 92 5.33 -15.51 -20.50
CA HIS A 92 4.21 -14.79 -21.12
C HIS A 92 2.90 -15.58 -21.01
N LYS A 93 2.91 -16.88 -21.31
CA LYS A 93 1.72 -17.74 -21.13
C LYS A 93 1.25 -17.75 -19.67
N LEU A 94 2.17 -17.82 -18.71
CA LEU A 94 1.86 -17.81 -17.28
C LEU A 94 1.15 -16.50 -16.87
N PHE A 95 1.67 -15.34 -17.30
CA PHE A 95 1.03 -14.04 -17.06
C PHE A 95 -0.35 -13.94 -17.73
N SER A 96 -0.49 -14.36 -19.00
CA SER A 96 -1.77 -14.31 -19.71
C SER A 96 -2.86 -15.15 -19.04
N THR A 97 -2.55 -16.37 -18.58
CA THR A 97 -3.52 -17.22 -17.90
C THR A 97 -4.04 -16.62 -16.58
N LYS A 98 -3.21 -15.84 -15.90
CA LYS A 98 -3.58 -15.15 -14.65
C LYS A 98 -4.34 -13.84 -14.90
N ASN A 99 -4.00 -13.13 -15.98
CA ASN A 99 -4.78 -11.97 -16.43
C ASN A 99 -6.18 -12.38 -16.91
N ASP A 100 -6.34 -13.46 -17.67
CA ASP A 100 -7.67 -13.95 -18.12
C ASP A 100 -8.58 -14.39 -16.95
N SER A 101 -7.99 -15.00 -15.92
CA SER A 101 -8.71 -15.32 -14.68
C SER A 101 -9.21 -14.07 -13.95
N SER A 102 -8.54 -12.92 -14.17
CA SER A 102 -8.95 -11.61 -13.67
C SER A 102 -9.99 -10.93 -14.59
N ILE A 103 -10.05 -11.30 -15.88
CA ILE A 103 -11.05 -10.80 -16.84
C ILE A 103 -12.45 -11.35 -16.55
N HIS A 104 -12.57 -12.57 -16.00
CA HIS A 104 -13.88 -13.09 -15.57
C HIS A 104 -14.53 -12.23 -14.45
N HIS A 105 -13.73 -11.50 -13.67
CA HIS A 105 -14.24 -10.53 -12.69
C HIS A 105 -14.58 -9.17 -13.31
N ASN A 106 -14.14 -8.90 -14.55
CA ASN A 106 -14.41 -7.65 -15.27
C ASN A 106 -15.68 -7.71 -16.14
N LYS A 107 -16.30 -8.88 -16.35
CA LYS A 107 -17.56 -9.02 -17.12
C LYS A 107 -18.79 -8.37 -16.48
N ILE A 108 -18.71 -7.92 -15.22
CA ILE A 108 -19.78 -7.17 -14.53
C ILE A 108 -19.76 -5.67 -14.89
N LYS A 109 -18.69 -5.16 -15.53
CA LYS A 109 -18.59 -3.74 -15.92
C LYS A 109 -19.19 -3.39 -17.28
N ASP A 110 -19.54 -4.37 -18.11
CA ASP A 110 -20.07 -4.13 -19.46
C ASP A 110 -21.60 -3.93 -19.52
N ILE A 111 -22.31 -3.95 -18.38
CA ILE A 111 -23.78 -3.72 -18.34
C ILE A 111 -24.13 -2.22 -18.28
N PHE A 112 -23.16 -1.31 -18.10
CA PHE A 112 -23.41 0.13 -18.07
C PHE A 112 -22.55 0.87 -19.10
N ARG A 113 -23.04 0.90 -20.36
CA ARG A 113 -22.68 1.93 -21.34
C ARG A 113 -23.96 2.68 -21.72
N PRO A 114 -24.07 4.00 -21.51
CA PRO A 114 -24.97 4.78 -22.33
C PRO A 114 -24.26 5.08 -23.64
N ASP A 115 -24.97 4.82 -24.74
CA ASP A 115 -24.61 5.31 -26.06
C ASP A 115 -24.41 6.83 -26.03
N ASN A 116 -23.38 7.31 -26.72
CA ASN A 116 -23.55 8.56 -27.44
C ASN A 116 -22.67 8.65 -28.68
N THR A 117 -23.37 8.98 -29.75
CA THR A 117 -22.94 9.12 -31.13
C THR A 117 -21.98 10.29 -31.36
N SER A 118 -21.13 10.08 -32.36
CA SER A 118 -20.22 11.00 -33.07
C SER A 118 -20.55 12.50 -33.07
N ASN A 119 -19.53 13.34 -32.85
CA ASN A 119 -19.17 14.39 -33.82
C ASN A 119 -17.75 14.95 -33.61
N THR A 120 -17.25 15.55 -34.68
CA THR A 120 -15.85 15.71 -35.13
C THR A 120 -15.10 16.95 -34.63
N ASP A 121 -13.77 16.84 -34.73
CA ASP A 121 -12.76 17.86 -35.05
C ASP A 121 -12.26 18.90 -34.01
N THR A 122 -11.01 18.65 -33.62
CA THR A 122 -9.89 19.59 -33.41
C THR A 122 -10.04 20.75 -32.41
N LYS A 123 -9.39 20.58 -31.25
CA LYS A 123 -8.21 21.39 -30.87
C LYS A 123 -7.53 20.74 -29.66
N LEU A 124 -6.23 20.49 -29.79
CA LEU A 124 -5.35 20.13 -28.68
C LEU A 124 -5.46 21.20 -27.58
N HIS A 125 -6.30 20.94 -26.58
CA HIS A 125 -6.13 21.53 -25.26
C HIS A 125 -5.63 20.41 -24.35
N VAL A 126 -4.43 20.63 -23.85
CA VAL A 126 -3.71 19.91 -22.80
C VAL A 126 -4.67 19.26 -21.79
N ASN A 127 -4.97 17.97 -21.97
CA ASN A 127 -5.68 17.18 -20.97
C ASN A 127 -4.71 16.87 -19.82
N THR A 128 -4.54 17.83 -18.91
CA THR A 128 -4.07 17.57 -17.54
C THR A 128 -5.27 17.52 -16.61
N GLN A 129 -6.27 16.71 -16.95
CA GLN A 129 -7.36 16.39 -16.02
C GLN A 129 -6.85 15.30 -15.09
N LEU A 130 -6.43 15.72 -13.91
CA LEU A 130 -6.17 14.85 -12.76
C LEU A 130 -7.40 13.95 -12.55
N ASN A 131 -7.25 12.64 -12.69
CA ASN A 131 -8.23 11.70 -12.15
C ASN A 131 -8.15 11.71 -10.62
N SER A 132 -8.64 12.78 -10.00
CA SER A 132 -8.89 12.82 -8.55
C SER A 132 -10.15 12.01 -8.26
N ILE A 133 -10.07 11.08 -7.32
CA ILE A 133 -11.23 10.33 -6.84
C ILE A 133 -12.25 11.34 -6.29
N SER A 134 -13.52 11.25 -6.73
CA SER A 134 -14.57 12.17 -6.26
C SER A 134 -14.83 11.98 -4.76
N ILE A 135 -15.33 13.02 -4.10
CA ILE A 135 -15.64 12.96 -2.67
C ILE A 135 -16.69 11.88 -2.34
N ASP A 136 -17.67 11.69 -3.23
CA ASP A 136 -18.67 10.62 -3.09
C ASP A 136 -18.02 9.25 -3.18
N LYS A 137 -17.03 9.09 -4.08
CA LYS A 137 -16.29 7.84 -4.18
C LYS A 137 -15.39 7.60 -2.97
N ILE A 138 -14.79 8.65 -2.39
CA ILE A 138 -14.06 8.54 -1.11
C ILE A 138 -15.00 8.08 -0.01
N LYS A 139 -16.24 8.59 0.05
CA LYS A 139 -17.24 8.16 1.02
C LYS A 139 -17.61 6.69 0.86
N GLU A 140 -17.86 6.23 -0.37
CA GLU A 140 -18.11 4.81 -0.62
C GLU A 140 -16.94 3.92 -0.18
N LEU A 141 -15.71 4.31 -0.52
CA LEU A 141 -14.51 3.56 -0.15
C LEU A 141 -14.29 3.56 1.37
N TYR A 142 -14.57 4.67 2.04
CA TYR A 142 -14.54 4.77 3.49
C TYR A 142 -15.47 3.73 4.13
N GLU A 143 -16.74 3.68 3.71
CA GLU A 143 -17.71 2.72 4.26
C GLU A 143 -17.30 1.27 4.00
N GLN A 144 -16.78 0.96 2.80
CA GLN A 144 -16.30 -0.39 2.46
C GLN A 144 -15.11 -0.82 3.33
N TYR A 145 -14.10 0.04 3.48
CA TYR A 145 -12.94 -0.28 4.30
C TYR A 145 -13.29 -0.33 5.79
N TYR A 146 -14.20 0.55 6.24
CA TYR A 146 -14.69 0.52 7.61
C TYR A 146 -15.43 -0.78 7.93
N ALA A 147 -16.29 -1.25 7.01
CA ALA A 147 -16.95 -2.55 7.15
C ALA A 147 -15.95 -3.71 7.18
N LEU A 148 -14.88 -3.67 6.37
CA LEU A 148 -13.82 -4.67 6.41
C LEU A 148 -13.07 -4.67 7.75
N ILE A 149 -12.69 -3.50 8.27
CA ILE A 149 -12.04 -3.39 9.58
C ILE A 149 -12.93 -3.92 10.69
N LYS A 150 -14.24 -3.62 10.61
CA LYS A 150 -15.22 -4.15 11.56
C LYS A 150 -15.28 -5.68 11.51
N LEU A 151 -15.30 -6.27 10.32
CA LEU A 151 -15.26 -7.71 10.12
C LEU A 151 -14.01 -8.34 10.75
N GLU A 152 -12.83 -7.80 10.44
CA GLU A 152 -11.55 -8.29 11.00
C GLU A 152 -11.52 -8.24 12.54
N ILE A 153 -11.98 -7.14 13.13
CA ILE A 153 -11.86 -6.91 14.57
C ILE A 153 -12.98 -7.58 15.36
N GLU A 154 -14.24 -7.41 14.93
CA GLU A 154 -15.40 -7.86 15.70
C GLU A 154 -15.75 -9.33 15.41
N GLU A 155 -15.66 -9.78 14.16
CA GLU A 155 -16.02 -11.15 13.79
C GLU A 155 -14.83 -12.10 13.89
N PHE A 156 -13.64 -11.68 13.42
CA PHE A 156 -12.44 -12.53 13.45
C PHE A 156 -11.55 -12.30 14.70
N GLY A 157 -11.90 -11.34 15.56
CA GLY A 157 -11.19 -11.10 16.82
C GLY A 157 -9.75 -10.57 16.64
N VAL A 158 -9.42 -10.04 15.46
CA VAL A 158 -8.10 -9.48 15.17
C VAL A 158 -7.90 -8.20 15.98
N LYS A 159 -6.74 -8.04 16.61
CA LYS A 159 -6.43 -6.78 17.31
C LYS A 159 -6.33 -5.65 16.29
N ALA A 160 -6.89 -4.49 16.64
CA ALA A 160 -6.84 -3.30 15.77
C ALA A 160 -5.41 -2.90 15.35
N THR A 161 -4.40 -3.21 16.16
CA THR A 161 -2.99 -2.96 15.83
C THR A 161 -2.45 -3.84 14.70
N GLU A 162 -3.06 -4.98 14.41
CA GLU A 162 -2.66 -5.90 13.33
C GLU A 162 -3.23 -5.46 11.98
N VAL A 163 -4.34 -4.71 11.95
CA VAL A 163 -4.94 -4.15 10.72
C VAL A 163 -4.47 -2.73 10.42
N ARG A 164 -3.24 -2.39 10.83
CA ARG A 164 -2.68 -1.02 10.77
C ARG A 164 -2.76 -0.37 9.38
N HIS A 165 -2.60 -1.15 8.31
CA HIS A 165 -2.62 -0.64 6.93
C HIS A 165 -4.03 -0.22 6.51
N LEU A 166 -5.05 -1.00 6.91
CA LEU A 166 -6.44 -0.64 6.67
C LEU A 166 -6.81 0.61 7.47
N ILE A 167 -6.36 0.70 8.73
CA ILE A 167 -6.54 1.88 9.59
C ILE A 167 -5.88 3.13 8.97
N GLY A 168 -4.68 2.98 8.42
CA GLY A 168 -4.01 4.03 7.64
C GLY A 168 -4.90 4.56 6.52
N ARG A 169 -5.41 3.64 5.68
CA ARG A 169 -6.24 4.01 4.53
C ARG A 169 -7.56 4.67 4.92
N ILE A 170 -8.30 4.13 5.91
CA ILE A 170 -9.52 4.81 6.38
C ILE A 170 -9.24 6.16 7.03
N GLY A 171 -8.05 6.34 7.62
CA GLY A 171 -7.60 7.63 8.13
C GLY A 171 -7.47 8.67 7.02
N GLU A 172 -6.87 8.31 5.89
CA GLU A 172 -6.77 9.20 4.72
C GLU A 172 -8.14 9.59 4.18
N PHE A 173 -9.05 8.62 4.02
CA PHE A 173 -10.42 8.87 3.58
C PHE A 173 -11.17 9.77 4.57
N TYR A 174 -11.06 9.47 5.86
CA TYR A 174 -11.67 10.26 6.93
C TYR A 174 -11.16 11.71 6.92
N CYS A 175 -9.85 11.89 6.75
CA CYS A 175 -9.23 13.20 6.62
C CYS A 175 -9.81 13.96 5.41
N ALA A 176 -9.81 13.35 4.22
CA ALA A 176 -10.35 13.96 3.01
C ALA A 176 -11.83 14.36 3.18
N LEU A 177 -12.66 13.50 3.76
CA LEU A 177 -14.06 13.80 4.08
C LEU A 177 -14.19 14.95 5.08
N LYS A 178 -13.33 14.98 6.12
CA LYS A 178 -13.38 16.00 7.18
C LYS A 178 -13.02 17.40 6.68
N VAL A 179 -12.03 17.50 5.78
CA VAL A 179 -11.57 18.79 5.24
C VAL A 179 -12.23 19.17 3.90
N GLY A 180 -13.15 18.34 3.40
CA GLY A 180 -13.75 18.48 2.07
C GLY A 180 -12.71 18.46 0.96
N GLY A 181 -11.62 17.70 1.16
CA GLY A 181 -10.45 17.67 0.30
C GLY A 181 -10.42 16.49 -0.67
N ALA A 182 -9.29 16.33 -1.34
CA ALA A 182 -9.01 15.23 -2.25
C ALA A 182 -7.78 14.43 -1.78
N LEU A 183 -7.75 13.14 -2.08
CA LEU A 183 -6.55 12.32 -1.90
C LEU A 183 -5.45 12.79 -2.86
N ALA A 184 -4.20 12.80 -2.40
CA ALA A 184 -3.04 13.04 -3.24
C ALA A 184 -2.85 11.86 -4.21
N SER A 185 -3.49 11.92 -5.38
CA SER A 185 -3.67 10.76 -6.27
C SER A 185 -2.45 10.42 -7.16
N ARG A 186 -1.31 11.07 -6.98
CA ARG A 186 -0.10 10.77 -7.78
C ARG A 186 0.79 9.78 -7.04
N ALA A 187 0.95 8.58 -7.62
CA ALA A 187 2.15 7.79 -7.37
C ALA A 187 3.36 8.69 -7.66
N ASN A 188 4.22 8.91 -6.65
CA ASN A 188 5.36 9.84 -6.63
C ASN A 188 5.12 11.27 -6.08
N GLN A 189 3.92 11.61 -5.57
CA GLN A 189 3.80 12.73 -4.62
C GLN A 189 4.19 12.23 -3.23
N HIS A 190 5.43 12.47 -2.86
CA HIS A 190 5.94 12.06 -1.56
C HIS A 190 5.62 13.12 -0.50
N GLY A 191 5.03 12.69 0.61
CA GLY A 191 5.07 13.40 1.89
C GLY A 191 3.79 14.03 2.41
N PHE A 192 2.69 13.97 1.68
CA PHE A 192 1.35 14.31 2.15
C PHE A 192 0.32 13.39 1.50
N ASP A 193 -0.82 13.20 2.16
CA ASP A 193 -1.82 12.20 1.79
C ASP A 193 -3.12 12.85 1.28
N VAL A 194 -3.44 14.05 1.77
CA VAL A 194 -4.67 14.79 1.44
C VAL A 194 -4.34 16.23 1.10
N ILE A 195 -5.06 16.78 0.13
CA ILE A 195 -5.09 18.22 -0.16
C ILE A 195 -6.47 18.75 0.26
N SER A 196 -6.51 19.71 1.19
CA SER A 196 -7.75 20.32 1.66
C SER A 196 -8.46 21.11 0.57
N LYS A 197 -9.75 21.45 0.79
CA LYS A 197 -10.50 22.36 -0.10
C LYS A 197 -9.83 23.73 -0.29
N HIS A 198 -8.96 24.13 0.63
CA HIS A 198 -8.21 25.39 0.61
C HIS A 198 -6.79 25.25 0.04
N GLY A 199 -6.43 24.08 -0.48
CA GLY A 199 -5.14 23.83 -1.12
C GLY A 199 -4.00 23.47 -0.16
N LYS A 200 -4.22 23.48 1.16
CA LYS A 200 -3.24 22.99 2.13
C LYS A 200 -2.99 21.49 2.00
N THR A 201 -1.73 21.10 2.07
CA THR A 201 -1.27 19.71 2.08
C THR A 201 -1.28 19.15 3.50
N ILE A 202 -1.81 17.95 3.66
CA ILE A 202 -2.00 17.30 4.97
C ILE A 202 -1.35 15.93 4.96
N SER A 203 -0.43 15.70 5.89
CA SER A 203 0.05 14.35 6.22
C SER A 203 -0.91 13.71 7.23
N VAL A 204 -1.33 12.49 6.96
CA VAL A 204 -2.26 11.73 7.78
C VAL A 204 -1.51 10.61 8.50
N LYS A 205 -1.69 10.55 9.82
CA LYS A 205 -1.22 9.44 10.65
C LYS A 205 -2.41 8.85 11.37
N ALA A 206 -2.74 7.59 11.08
CA ALA A 206 -3.79 6.87 11.78
C ALA A 206 -3.18 5.74 12.63
N THR A 207 -3.65 5.57 13.86
CA THR A 207 -3.16 4.52 14.77
C THR A 207 -4.29 3.90 15.60
N ALA A 208 -4.21 2.60 15.85
CA ALA A 208 -5.04 1.90 16.83
C ALA A 208 -4.44 1.90 18.25
N GLN A 209 -3.20 2.37 18.40
CA GLN A 209 -2.54 2.36 19.69
C GLN A 209 -3.21 3.36 20.63
N VAL A 210 -3.57 2.92 21.84
CA VAL A 210 -4.14 3.80 22.87
C VAL A 210 -3.08 4.77 23.40
N ASN A 211 -1.88 4.23 23.66
CA ASN A 211 -0.70 4.91 24.17
C ASN A 211 0.49 4.66 23.24
N GLY A 212 1.54 5.48 23.35
CA GLY A 212 2.76 5.36 22.54
C GLY A 212 2.97 6.59 21.66
N PHE A 213 3.55 6.38 20.49
CA PHE A 213 3.93 7.44 19.57
C PHE A 213 3.58 7.08 18.13
N VAL A 214 3.44 8.11 17.30
CA VAL A 214 3.41 7.96 15.84
C VAL A 214 4.73 8.42 15.23
N ALA A 215 5.22 7.65 14.27
CA ALA A 215 6.42 7.99 13.53
C ALA A 215 6.08 8.93 12.36
N ILE A 216 6.84 10.02 12.28
CA ILE A 216 6.82 10.98 11.18
C ILE A 216 8.19 10.89 10.51
N SER A 217 8.23 10.71 9.19
CA SER A 217 9.49 10.67 8.45
C SER A 217 10.08 12.07 8.37
N ALA A 218 11.34 12.24 8.74
CA ALA A 218 12.04 13.52 8.62
C ALA A 218 12.23 13.93 7.16
N SER A 219 12.35 12.97 6.23
CA SER A 219 12.48 13.25 4.80
C SER A 219 11.21 13.85 4.17
N THR A 220 10.06 13.63 4.80
CA THR A 220 8.77 14.12 4.31
C THR A 220 8.11 15.13 5.24
N ALA A 221 8.68 15.38 6.41
CA ALA A 221 8.08 16.23 7.43
C ALA A 221 7.82 17.64 6.90
N ASN A 222 8.71 18.18 6.08
CA ASN A 222 8.60 19.54 5.52
C ASN A 222 7.80 19.60 4.21
N LEU A 223 7.19 18.48 3.78
CA LEU A 223 6.43 18.41 2.51
C LEU A 223 4.92 18.60 2.73
N ALA A 224 4.47 18.61 3.98
CA ALA A 224 3.08 18.84 4.36
C ALA A 224 2.97 20.11 5.20
N ASP A 225 1.94 20.92 4.93
CA ASP A 225 1.62 22.11 5.74
C ASP A 225 1.08 21.70 7.12
N GLU A 226 0.27 20.64 7.14
CA GLU A 226 -0.51 20.21 8.31
C GLU A 226 -0.34 18.71 8.60
N LEU A 227 -0.50 18.36 9.87
CA LEU A 227 -0.61 16.98 10.35
C LEU A 227 -2.02 16.74 10.86
N MET A 228 -2.65 15.65 10.41
CA MET A 228 -3.83 15.08 11.05
C MET A 228 -3.49 13.73 11.68
N LEU A 229 -3.47 13.68 13.01
CA LEU A 229 -3.32 12.46 13.78
C LEU A 229 -4.72 11.94 14.16
N ILE A 230 -5.04 10.74 13.70
CA ILE A 230 -6.31 10.07 13.92
C ILE A 230 -6.06 8.81 14.75
N GLN A 231 -6.91 8.56 15.73
CA GLN A 231 -6.88 7.37 16.55
C GLN A 231 -8.14 6.54 16.35
N TYR A 232 -7.96 5.26 16.07
CA TYR A 232 -9.04 4.28 16.04
C TYR A 232 -9.17 3.60 17.41
N THR A 233 -10.29 3.84 18.08
CA THR A 233 -10.60 3.28 19.41
C THR A 233 -12.08 2.98 19.53
N ALA A 234 -12.42 1.82 20.11
CA ALA A 234 -13.82 1.41 20.33
C ALA A 234 -14.69 1.53 19.07
N GLY A 235 -14.17 1.04 17.95
CA GLY A 235 -14.86 1.09 16.65
C GLY A 235 -14.85 2.44 15.95
N LYS A 236 -14.31 3.51 16.55
CA LYS A 236 -14.45 4.88 16.02
C LYS A 236 -13.11 5.54 15.74
N LEU A 237 -13.06 6.34 14.67
CA LEU A 237 -11.97 7.26 14.38
C LEU A 237 -12.19 8.59 15.12
N ASN A 238 -11.17 9.02 15.85
CA ASN A 238 -11.16 10.28 16.59
C ASN A 238 -9.93 11.10 16.20
N ILE A 239 -10.09 12.39 15.94
CA ILE A 239 -8.96 13.29 15.73
C ILE A 239 -8.29 13.53 17.07
N VAL A 240 -7.00 13.21 17.15
CA VAL A 240 -6.13 13.46 18.31
C VAL A 240 -5.48 14.84 18.18
N TYR A 241 -5.08 15.20 16.96
CA TYR A 241 -4.48 16.47 16.62
C TYR A 241 -4.79 16.80 15.16
N TYR A 242 -5.14 18.05 14.88
CA TYR A 242 -5.21 18.55 13.51
C TYR A 242 -4.75 20.01 13.42
N GLY A 243 -3.60 20.27 12.81
CA GLY A 243 -3.10 21.63 12.56
C GLY A 243 -1.72 21.64 11.94
N SER A 244 -1.01 22.78 12.01
CA SER A 244 0.32 22.96 11.42
C SER A 244 1.29 21.84 11.81
N MET A 245 2.19 21.51 10.89
CA MET A 245 3.20 20.47 11.10
C MET A 245 4.26 20.90 12.13
N GLU A 246 4.66 22.18 12.14
CA GLU A 246 5.74 22.70 12.99
C GLU A 246 5.52 22.44 14.50
N PRO A 247 4.38 22.79 15.12
CA PRO A 247 4.18 22.52 16.56
C PRO A 247 4.19 21.03 16.90
N ALA A 248 3.78 20.18 15.95
CA ALA A 248 3.79 18.74 16.12
C ALA A 248 5.23 18.18 16.09
N LEU A 249 6.08 18.71 15.21
CA LEU A 249 7.50 18.37 15.16
C LEU A 249 8.27 18.88 16.39
N ASP A 250 7.98 20.11 16.85
CA ASP A 250 8.60 20.70 18.05
C ASP A 250 8.30 19.91 19.33
N SER A 251 7.13 19.25 19.36
CA SER A 251 6.72 18.39 20.48
C SER A 251 7.10 16.93 20.31
N ALA A 252 7.75 16.57 19.19
CA ALA A 252 8.16 15.21 18.88
C ALA A 252 9.63 14.98 19.25
N ARG A 253 9.96 13.74 19.62
CA ARG A 253 11.36 13.34 19.80
C ARG A 253 11.99 13.15 18.43
N HIS A 254 13.06 13.89 18.15
CA HIS A 254 13.80 13.76 16.91
C HIS A 254 14.92 12.72 17.03
N TYR A 255 15.00 11.80 16.06
CA TYR A 255 16.08 10.83 15.91
C TYR A 255 16.78 11.06 14.56
N PRO A 256 17.79 11.97 14.51
CA PRO A 256 18.47 12.34 13.26
C PRO A 256 19.06 11.13 12.53
N GLU A 257 19.69 10.21 13.27
CA GLU A 257 20.33 9.00 12.72
C GLU A 257 19.35 8.06 12.01
N LYS A 258 18.06 8.14 12.36
CA LYS A 258 16.99 7.29 11.83
C LYS A 258 16.03 8.08 10.92
N MET A 259 16.35 9.34 10.63
CA MET A 259 15.52 10.25 9.82
C MET A 259 14.04 10.22 10.22
N LYS A 260 13.76 10.26 11.54
CA LYS A 260 12.39 10.13 12.07
C LYS A 260 12.14 11.04 13.26
N PHE A 261 10.89 11.46 13.38
CA PHE A 261 10.33 12.06 14.58
C PHE A 261 9.32 11.09 15.20
N GLU A 262 9.28 11.03 16.52
CA GLU A 262 8.29 10.27 17.28
C GLU A 262 7.44 11.24 18.10
N LEU A 263 6.20 11.45 17.66
CA LEU A 263 5.23 12.27 18.37
C LEU A 263 4.41 11.39 19.30
N GLU A 264 4.53 11.60 20.61
CA GLU A 264 3.71 10.89 21.58
C GLU A 264 2.22 11.28 21.44
N ILE A 265 1.34 10.29 21.49
CA ILE A 265 -0.12 10.50 21.36
C ILE A 265 -0.62 11.44 22.46
N GLY A 266 -0.08 11.30 23.68
CA GLY A 266 -0.41 12.18 24.81
C GLY A 266 0.00 13.64 24.57
N SER A 267 1.18 13.87 24.01
CA SER A 267 1.65 15.22 23.64
C SER A 267 0.80 15.83 22.53
N ALA A 268 0.42 15.04 21.52
CA ALA A 268 -0.46 15.49 20.45
C ALA A 268 -1.84 15.95 20.99
N ARG A 269 -2.44 15.21 21.94
CA ARG A 269 -3.68 15.65 22.60
C ARG A 269 -3.52 16.96 23.36
N LYS A 270 -2.39 17.11 24.08
CA LYS A 270 -2.10 18.35 24.81
C LYS A 270 -2.03 19.52 23.85
N LEU A 271 -1.27 19.40 22.76
CA LEU A 271 -1.20 20.41 21.70
C LEU A 271 -2.58 20.80 21.17
N GLU A 272 -3.43 19.82 20.90
CA GLU A 272 -4.79 20.07 20.42
C GLU A 272 -5.64 20.81 21.46
N SER A 273 -5.52 20.45 22.75
CA SER A 273 -6.27 21.09 23.83
C SER A 273 -5.88 22.55 24.08
N TYR A 274 -4.67 22.97 23.70
CA TYR A 274 -4.19 24.34 23.83
C TYR A 274 -4.57 25.23 22.64
N LYS A 275 -5.13 24.68 21.56
CA LYS A 275 -5.63 25.52 20.48
C LYS A 275 -6.83 26.33 20.98
N PRO A 276 -6.88 27.64 20.69
CA PRO A 276 -8.08 28.42 20.97
C PRO A 276 -9.23 27.75 20.22
N LYS A 277 -10.27 27.33 20.96
CA LYS A 277 -11.52 26.90 20.34
C LYS A 277 -12.05 28.13 19.60
N VAL A 278 -11.88 28.15 18.28
CA VAL A 278 -12.60 29.10 17.44
C VAL A 278 -14.07 28.83 17.71
N SER A 279 -14.72 29.79 18.32
CA SER A 279 -16.17 29.73 18.55
C SER A 279 -16.80 29.86 17.18
N ASP A 280 -17.57 28.85 16.77
CA ASP A 280 -18.40 28.88 15.56
C ASP A 280 -19.37 30.07 15.60
#